data_AF-A0A352Y272-F1
#
_entry.id   AF-A0A352Y272-F1
#
_cell.length_a   1.000
_cell.length_b   1.000
_cell.length_c   1.000
_cell.angle_alpha   90.00
_cell.angle_beta   90.00
_cell.angle_gamma   90.00
#
_symmetry.space_group_name_H-M   'P 1'
#
loop_
_entity.id
_entity.type
_entity.pdbx_description
1 polymer ?
#
loop_
_entity_poly.entity_id
_entity_poly.type
_entity_poly.pdbx_seq_one_letter_code
_entity_poly.pdbx_strand_id
1 'polypeptide(L)' 'MPNNAAAEKRMRQEQKRRLHNRSIKSIVKTQVTKARQAIVSGSNDDAAQEAVRSAVSELDRAAKKGVIHPNNAARR' A
#
# COMPACT_ATOMS: atom_id res chain seq x y z
N MET A 1 -0.46 -20.03 22.12
CA MET A 1 0.56 -21.01 21.69
C MET A 1 -0.02 -21.82 20.54
N PRO A 2 0.75 -22.19 19.51
CA PRO A 2 0.28 -23.10 18.47
C PRO A 2 0.11 -24.51 19.05
N ASN A 3 -1.07 -25.11 18.82
CA ASN A 3 -1.42 -26.41 19.40
C ASN A 3 -0.93 -27.61 18.55
N ASN A 4 -0.33 -27.35 17.38
CA ASN A 4 0.27 -28.35 16.51
C ASN A 4 1.38 -27.74 15.65
N ALA A 5 2.25 -28.58 15.07
CA ALA A 5 3.39 -28.15 14.26
C ALA A 5 2.99 -27.32 13.02
N ALA A 6 1.81 -27.59 12.43
CA ALA A 6 1.29 -26.84 11.31
C ALA A 6 0.91 -25.39 11.70
N ALA A 7 0.32 -25.20 12.88
CA ALA A 7 -0.05 -23.90 13.43
C ALA A 7 1.20 -23.06 13.73
N GLU A 8 2.25 -23.67 14.28
CA GLU A 8 3.51 -22.97 14.52
C GLU A 8 4.17 -22.51 13.21
N LYS A 9 4.17 -23.36 12.18
CA LYS A 9 4.62 -23.00 10.83
C LYS A 9 3.79 -21.84 10.26
N ARG A 10 2.46 -21.86 10.41
CA ARG A 10 1.59 -20.77 9.95
C ARG A 10 1.91 -19.45 10.66
N MET A 11 2.11 -19.47 11.98
CA MET A 11 2.48 -18.28 12.75
C MET A 11 3.77 -17.64 12.24
N ARG A 12 4.81 -18.45 11.96
CA ARG A 12 6.07 -17.97 11.37
C ARG A 12 5.88 -17.37 9.97
N GLN A 13 5.05 -17.99 9.13
CA GLN A 13 4.74 -17.47 7.79
C GLN A 13 3.94 -16.17 7.84
N GLU A 14 2.96 -16.10 8.74
CA GLU A 14 2.11 -14.92 8.94
C GLU A 14 2.94 -13.72 9.38
N GLN A 15 3.86 -13.88 10.32
CA GLN A 15 4.71 -12.79 10.78
C GLN A 15 5.54 -12.20 9.64
N LYS A 16 6.12 -13.04 8.77
CA LYS A 16 6.84 -12.61 7.57
C LYS A 16 5.94 -11.84 6.60
N ARG A 17 4.75 -12.38 6.30
CA ARG A 17 3.76 -11.75 5.42
C ARG A 17 3.26 -10.42 6.01
N ARG A 18 3.04 -10.35 7.32
CA ARG A 18 2.59 -9.16 8.03
C ARG A 18 3.60 -8.02 7.91
N LEU A 19 4.89 -8.30 8.11
CA LEU A 19 5.95 -7.30 7.99
C LEU A 19 6.05 -6.75 6.56
N HIS A 20 6.03 -7.64 5.56
CA HIS A 20 6.05 -7.26 4.15
C HIS A 20 4.82 -6.44 3.73
N ASN A 21 3.62 -6.87 4.14
CA ASN A 21 2.40 -6.16 3.79
C ASN A 21 2.30 -4.82 4.52
N ARG A 22 2.87 -4.71 5.72
CA ARG A 22 2.93 -3.46 6.47
C ARG A 22 3.78 -2.41 5.75
N SER A 23 4.95 -2.76 5.22
CA SER A 23 5.80 -1.80 4.50
C SER A 23 5.09 -1.27 3.25
N ILE A 24 4.50 -2.16 2.44
CA ILE A 24 3.77 -1.77 1.22
C ILE A 24 2.58 -0.87 1.56
N LYS A 25 1.77 -1.23 2.57
CA LYS A 25 0.64 -0.38 3.00
C LYS A 25 1.10 1.00 3.47
N SER A 26 2.25 1.08 4.14
CA SER A 26 2.82 2.35 4.59
C SER A 26 3.26 3.22 3.42
N ILE A 27 3.96 2.64 2.44
CA ILE A 27 4.42 3.36 1.24
C ILE A 27 3.23 3.92 0.47
N VAL A 28 2.23 3.08 0.18
CA VAL A 28 0.99 3.48 -0.52
C VAL A 28 0.28 4.61 0.23
N LYS A 29 0.13 4.49 1.56
CA LYS A 29 -0.51 5.54 2.36
C LYS A 29 0.25 6.86 2.26
N THR A 30 1.58 6.83 2.37
CA THR A 30 2.42 8.02 2.26
C THR A 30 2.29 8.68 0.89
N GLN A 31 2.31 7.89 -0.19
CA GLN A 31 2.23 8.42 -1.55
C GLN A 31 0.86 9.06 -1.83
N VAL A 32 -0.23 8.43 -1.36
CA VAL A 32 -1.57 9.00 -1.47
C VAL A 32 -1.70 10.29 -0.66
N THR A 33 -1.14 10.35 0.55
CA THR A 33 -1.14 11.59 1.35
C THR A 33 -0.36 12.70 0.66
N LYS A 34 0.82 12.40 0.09
CA LYS A 34 1.61 13.36 -0.68
C LYS A 34 0.85 13.92 -1.87
N ALA A 35 0.20 13.04 -2.65
CA ALA A 35 -0.62 13.46 -3.79
C ALA A 35 -1.77 14.38 -3.35
N ARG A 36 -2.48 14.04 -2.26
CA ARG A 36 -3.53 14.90 -1.71
C ARG A 36 -3.02 16.26 -1.24
N GLN A 37 -1.86 16.28 -0.58
CA GLN A 37 -1.25 17.53 -0.12
C GLN A 37 -0.83 18.41 -1.30
N ALA A 38 -0.21 17.83 -2.34
CA ALA A 38 0.19 18.55 -3.54
C ALA A 38 -1.00 19.19 -4.27
N ILE A 39 -2.15 18.48 -4.33
CA ILE A 39 -3.39 19.03 -4.90
C ILE A 39 -3.90 20.20 -4.06
N VAL A 40 -3.91 20.06 -2.73
CA VAL A 40 -4.44 21.10 -1.81
C VAL A 40 -3.53 22.33 -1.75
N SER A 41 -2.21 22.17 -1.83
CA SER A 41 -1.26 23.26 -1.72
C SER A 41 -1.14 24.12 -2.98
N GLY A 42 -1.87 23.79 -4.06
CA GLY A 42 -1.89 24.56 -5.31
C GLY A 42 -0.51 24.73 -5.96
N SER A 43 0.44 23.85 -5.61
CA SER A 43 1.84 23.99 -6.01
C SER A 43 2.01 23.35 -7.37
N ASN A 44 2.24 24.15 -8.42
CA ASN A 44 2.56 23.76 -9.80
C ASN A 44 1.82 22.52 -10.31
N ASP A 45 0.82 22.71 -11.17
CA ASP A 45 -0.04 21.64 -11.72
C ASP A 45 0.74 20.40 -12.19
N ASP A 46 1.92 20.59 -12.80
CA ASP A 46 2.77 19.48 -13.26
C ASP A 46 3.29 18.59 -12.11
N ALA A 47 3.77 19.19 -11.02
CA ALA A 47 4.28 18.45 -9.87
C ALA A 47 3.16 17.68 -9.14
N ALA A 48 1.96 18.28 -9.07
CA ALA A 48 0.79 17.61 -8.54
C ALA A 48 0.35 16.42 -9.43
N GLN A 49 0.35 16.60 -10.76
CA GLN A 49 0.05 15.51 -11.70
C GLN A 49 1.03 14.35 -11.60
N GLU A 50 2.34 14.62 -11.50
CA GLU A 50 3.36 13.59 -11.33
C GLU A 50 3.21 12.83 -10.00
N ALA A 51 2.90 13.54 -8.91
CA ALA A 51 2.67 12.93 -7.61
C ALA A 51 1.45 11.99 -7.63
N VAL A 52 0.37 12.39 -8.32
CA VAL A 52 -0.84 11.59 -8.52
C VAL A 52 -0.55 10.35 -9.37
N ARG A 53 0.12 10.50 -10.52
CA ARG A 53 0.50 9.37 -11.39
C ARG A 53 1.35 8.34 -10.64
N SER A 54 2.29 8.82 -9.82
CA SER A 54 3.12 7.96 -8.97
C SER A 54 2.28 7.24 -7.90
N ALA A 55 1.30 7.91 -7.30
CA ALA A 55 0.39 7.30 -6.33
C ALA A 55 -0.49 6.20 -6.94
N VAL A 56 -1.04 6.44 -8.13
CA VAL A 56 -1.85 5.46 -8.88
C VAL A 56 -1.03 4.22 -9.22
N SER A 57 0.18 4.41 -9.77
CA SER A 57 1.08 3.30 -10.10
C SER A 57 1.40 2.41 -8.89
N GLU A 58 1.64 3.01 -7.73
CA GLU A 58 1.95 2.26 -6.51
C GLU A 58 0.71 1.57 -5.90
N LEU A 59 -0.50 2.17 -6.04
CA LEU A 59 -1.77 1.53 -5.69
C LEU A 59 -2.02 0.28 -6.54
N ASP A 60 -1.86 0.38 -7.85
CA ASP A 60 -2.06 -0.74 -8.78
C ASP A 60 -1.06 -1.87 -8.52
N ARG A 61 0.20 -1.51 -8.22
CA ARG A 61 1.23 -2.49 -7.84
C ARG A 61 0.88 -3.18 -6.52
N ALA A 62 0.35 -2.46 -5.54
CA ALA A 62 -0.09 -3.05 -4.27
C ALA A 62 -1.31 -3.97 -4.44
N ALA A 63 -2.22 -3.63 -5.36
CA ALA A 63 -3.36 -4.48 -5.72
C ALA A 63 -2.91 -5.75 -6.45
N LYS A 64 -1.99 -5.62 -7.42
CA LYS A 64 -1.40 -6.77 -8.14
C LYS A 64 -0.68 -7.74 -7.19
N LYS A 65 -0.03 -7.22 -6.15
CA LYS A 65 0.62 -8.03 -5.08
C LYS A 65 -0.38 -8.62 -4.08
N GLY A 66 -1.68 -8.33 -4.18
CA GLY A 66 -2.72 -8.81 -3.27
C GLY A 66 -2.66 -8.19 -1.87
N VAL A 67 -1.92 -7.09 -1.69
CA VAL A 67 -1.77 -6.42 -0.38
C VAL A 67 -3.01 -5.57 -0.05
N ILE A 68 -3.63 -5.00 -1.09
CA ILE A 68 -4.92 -4.31 -1.04
C ILE A 68 -5.85 -4.93 -2.08
N HIS A 69 -7.16 -4.87 -1.82
CA HIS A 69 -8.15 -5.36 -2.77
C HIS A 69 -8.23 -4.43 -3.99
N PRO A 70 -8.45 -4.93 -5.22
CA PRO A 70 -8.62 -4.10 -6.42
C PRO A 70 -9.67 -2.99 -6.24
N ASN A 71 -10.83 -3.32 -5.68
CA ASN A 71 -11.86 -2.32 -5.35
C ASN A 71 -11.42 -1.26 -4.32
N ASN A 72 -10.45 -1.58 -3.46
CA ASN A 72 -9.88 -0.58 -2.53
C ASN A 72 -8.93 0.35 -3.28
N ALA A 73 -8.14 -0.18 -4.22
CA ALA A 73 -7.29 0.62 -5.10
C ALA A 73 -8.13 1.55 -6.00
N ALA A 74 -9.16 1.01 -6.66
CA ALA A 74 -10.03 1.78 -7.55
C ALA A 74 -10.86 2.88 -6.86
N ARG A 75 -11.11 2.76 -5.55
CA ARG A 75 -11.83 3.79 -4.76
C ARG A 75 -10.93 4.94 -4.32
N ARG A 76 -9.61 4.74 -4.27
CA ARG A 76 -8.66 5.63 -3.62
C ARG A 76 -8.00 6.59 -4.58
#